data_AF-A0A1A8FTF3-F1
#
_entry.id   AF-A0A1A8FTF3-F1
#
_cell.length_a   1.000
_cell.length_b   1.000
_cell.length_c   1.000
_cell.angle_alpha   90.00
_cell.angle_beta   90.00
_cell.angle_gamma   90.00
#
_symmetry.space_group_name_H-M   'P 1'
#
loop_
_entity.id
_entity.type
_entity.pdbx_description
1 polymer ?
#
loop_
_entity_poly.entity_id
_entity_poly.type
_entity_poly.pdbx_seq_one_letter_code
_entity_poly.pdbx_strand_id
1 'polypeptide(L)'
;QDQVDKLNRLQVDSAEYSCLKAIALFSPDACGLTDPAHVESLQEKAQVALTEYERLQYPNQPQRFGRLLLRLPALRAVPANLISQLFFMRLVGKTPIETLIRDMQLSGSSISWPYAPGQ
;
A
#
# COMPACT_ATOMS: atom_id res chain seq x y z
N GLN A 1 -6.17 -9.62 -11.52
CA GLN A 1 -7.45 -10.12 -10.96
C GLN A 1 -7.23 -10.97 -9.71
N ASP A 2 -6.41 -12.04 -9.75
CA ASP A 2 -6.21 -12.97 -8.61
C ASP A 2 -5.81 -12.31 -7.27
N GLN A 3 -4.92 -11.30 -7.26
CA GLN A 3 -4.54 -10.61 -6.01
C GLN A 3 -5.68 -9.78 -5.42
N VAL A 4 -6.51 -9.16 -6.27
CA VAL A 4 -7.69 -8.39 -5.85
C VAL A 4 -8.73 -9.32 -5.23
N ASP A 5 -8.97 -10.48 -5.85
CA ASP A 5 -9.91 -11.47 -5.33
C ASP A 5 -9.47 -12.03 -3.97
N LYS A 6 -8.16 -12.21 -3.75
CA LYS A 6 -7.61 -12.66 -2.46
C LYS A 6 -7.78 -11.63 -1.35
N LEU A 7 -7.61 -10.33 -1.64
CA LEU A 7 -7.91 -9.26 -0.69
C LEU A 7 -9.42 -9.19 -0.40
N ASN A 8 -10.26 -9.27 -1.43
CA ASN A 8 -11.72 -9.28 -1.27
C ASN A 8 -12.21 -10.45 -0.42
N ARG A 9 -11.61 -11.65 -0.56
CA ARG A 9 -11.92 -12.81 0.28
C ARG A 9 -11.55 -12.63 1.75
N LEU A 10 -10.52 -11.83 2.04
CA LEU A 10 -10.10 -11.55 3.41
C LEU A 10 -11.01 -10.50 4.09
N GLN A 11 -11.89 -9.84 3.33
CA GLN A 11 -12.79 -8.78 3.81
C GLN A 11 -12.00 -7.73 4.57
N VAL A 12 -11.00 -7.15 3.89
CA VAL A 12 -10.13 -6.12 4.47
C VAL A 12 -10.93 -4.83 4.60
N ASP A 13 -10.93 -4.24 5.79
CA ASP A 13 -11.59 -2.98 6.09
C ASP A 13 -10.70 -1.76 5.79
N SER A 14 -11.26 -0.56 5.95
CA SER A 14 -10.57 0.69 5.62
C SER A 14 -9.32 0.98 6.48
N ALA A 15 -9.33 0.59 7.76
CA ALA A 15 -8.21 0.82 8.67
C ALA A 15 -7.07 -0.15 8.35
N GLU A 16 -7.39 -1.41 8.08
CA GLU A 16 -6.44 -2.42 7.63
C GLU A 16 -5.80 -2.03 6.29
N TYR A 17 -6.60 -1.57 5.32
CA TYR A 17 -6.08 -1.07 4.05
C TYR A 17 -5.13 0.12 4.24
N SER A 18 -5.43 1.02 5.16
CA SER A 18 -4.59 2.18 5.45
C SER A 18 -3.24 1.75 6.04
N CYS A 19 -3.25 0.81 6.98
CA CYS A 19 -2.04 0.25 7.55
C CYS A 19 -1.23 -0.53 6.50
N LEU A 20 -1.88 -1.37 5.68
CA LEU A 20 -1.20 -2.13 4.62
C LEU A 20 -0.54 -1.21 3.59
N LYS A 21 -1.20 -0.11 3.20
CA LYS A 21 -0.60 0.92 2.33
C LYS A 21 0.61 1.57 2.99
N ALA A 22 0.52 1.93 4.28
CA ALA A 22 1.64 2.50 5.02
C ALA A 22 2.83 1.54 5.10
N ILE A 23 2.60 0.27 5.43
CA ILE A 23 3.66 -0.76 5.50
C ILE A 23 4.29 -0.99 4.13
N ALA A 24 3.49 -1.00 3.05
CA ALA A 24 4.00 -1.14 1.69
C ALA A 24 4.83 0.07 1.25
N LEU A 25 4.42 1.28 1.67
CA LEU A 25 5.06 2.55 1.33
C LEU A 25 6.39 2.73 2.06
N PHE A 26 6.43 2.49 3.37
CA PHE A 26 7.62 2.60 4.19
C PHE A 26 8.50 1.36 4.03
N SER A 27 9.15 1.22 2.87
CA SER A 27 10.06 0.11 2.57
C SER A 27 11.51 0.54 2.82
N PRO A 28 12.20 0.04 3.87
CA PRO A 28 13.58 0.42 4.14
C PRO A 28 14.57 -0.04 3.06
N ASP A 29 14.18 -1.04 2.26
CA ASP A 29 14.97 -1.54 1.12
C ASP A 29 14.86 -0.68 -0.16
N ALA A 30 14.10 0.43 -0.11
CA ALA A 30 13.94 1.29 -1.28
C ALA A 30 15.25 1.99 -1.64
N CYS A 31 15.59 2.00 -2.94
CA CYS A 31 16.81 2.66 -3.41
C CYS A 31 16.72 4.18 -3.24
N GLY A 32 17.84 4.81 -2.86
CA GLY A 32 17.96 6.26 -2.77
C GLY A 32 17.42 6.88 -1.47
N LEU A 33 17.16 6.07 -0.44
CA LEU A 33 16.82 6.57 0.89
C LEU A 33 18.03 7.24 1.57
N THR A 34 17.82 8.43 2.13
CA THR A 34 18.83 9.13 2.93
C THR A 34 18.92 8.57 4.35
N ASP A 35 17.80 8.10 4.90
CA ASP A 35 17.71 7.54 6.26
C ASP A 35 16.81 6.29 6.28
N PRO A 36 17.36 5.11 5.95
CA PRO A 36 16.62 3.85 5.97
C PRO A 36 16.11 3.48 7.37
N ALA A 37 16.83 3.83 8.43
CA ALA A 37 16.46 3.51 9.81
C ALA A 37 15.21 4.27 10.24
N HIS A 38 15.06 5.53 9.83
CA HIS A 38 13.84 6.27 10.07
C HIS A 38 12.63 5.65 9.34
N VAL A 39 12.83 5.22 8.08
CA VAL A 39 11.78 4.53 7.31
C VAL A 39 11.37 3.21 7.96
N GLU A 40 12.34 2.44 8.45
CA GLU A 40 12.09 1.20 9.22
C GLU A 40 11.24 1.49 10.47
N SER A 41 11.58 2.52 11.24
CA SER A 41 10.79 2.92 12.42
C SER A 41 9.34 3.32 12.06
N LEU A 42 9.13 3.98 10.92
CA LEU A 42 7.78 4.30 10.43
C LEU A 42 7.01 3.05 10.01
N GLN A 43 7.68 2.09 9.37
CA GLN A 43 7.08 0.81 9.01
C GLN A 43 6.68 0.01 10.26
N GLU A 44 7.56 -0.05 11.26
CA GLU A 44 7.31 -0.73 12.53
C GLU A 44 6.09 -0.14 13.25
N LYS A 45 5.99 1.20 13.32
CA LYS A 45 4.81 1.88 13.90
C LYS A 45 3.51 1.47 13.19
N ALA A 46 3.52 1.34 11.87
CA ALA A 46 2.35 0.90 11.12
C ALA A 46 2.00 -0.58 11.39
N GLN A 47 2.99 -1.44 11.57
CA GLN A 47 2.77 -2.85 11.93
C GLN A 47 2.21 -3.00 13.36
N VAL A 48 2.74 -2.24 14.32
CA VAL A 48 2.23 -2.20 15.70
C VAL A 48 0.79 -1.70 15.73
N ALA A 49 0.49 -0.60 15.01
CA ALA A 49 -0.86 -0.07 14.90
C ALA A 49 -1.84 -1.10 14.32
N LEU A 50 -1.44 -1.81 13.26
CA LEU A 50 -2.26 -2.89 12.69
C LEU A 50 -2.45 -4.03 13.68
N THR A 51 -1.39 -4.46 14.38
CA THR A 51 -1.47 -5.57 15.34
C THR A 51 -2.45 -5.26 16.48
N GLU A 52 -2.38 -4.05 17.05
CA GLU A 52 -3.32 -3.63 18.10
C GLU A 52 -4.75 -3.49 17.56
N TYR A 53 -4.93 -2.96 16.35
CA TYR A 53 -6.24 -2.88 15.70
C TYR A 53 -6.86 -4.27 15.54
N GLU A 54 -6.10 -5.24 15.01
CA GLU A 54 -6.53 -6.63 14.83
C GLU A 54 -6.93 -7.28 16.17
N ARG A 55 -6.12 -7.05 17.22
CA ARG A 55 -6.39 -7.59 18.55
C ARG A 55 -7.71 -7.07 19.13
N LEU A 56 -8.05 -5.80 18.85
CA LEU A 56 -9.25 -5.15 19.36
C LEU A 56 -10.50 -5.47 18.53
N GLN A 57 -10.40 -5.44 17.20
CA GLN A 57 -11.56 -5.61 16.30
C GLN A 57 -11.84 -7.08 15.96
N TYR A 58 -10.81 -7.91 15.89
CA TYR A 58 -10.91 -9.31 15.49
C TYR A 58 -10.30 -10.27 16.53
N PRO A 59 -10.72 -10.22 17.82
CA PRO A 59 -10.14 -11.05 18.87
C PRO A 59 -10.29 -12.56 18.62
N ASN A 60 -11.29 -12.96 17.83
CA ASN A 60 -11.54 -14.35 17.44
C ASN A 60 -10.70 -14.82 16.23
N GLN A 61 -9.88 -13.94 15.64
CA GLN A 61 -9.05 -14.25 14.46
C GLN A 61 -7.57 -13.93 14.71
N PRO A 62 -6.88 -14.63 15.63
CA PRO A 62 -5.50 -14.32 16.01
C PRO A 62 -4.48 -14.41 14.86
N GLN A 63 -4.84 -15.08 13.76
CA GLN A 63 -4.00 -15.24 12.58
C GLN A 63 -4.21 -14.16 11.51
N ARG A 64 -5.13 -13.20 11.74
CA ARG A 64 -5.53 -12.22 10.72
C ARG A 64 -4.40 -11.27 10.36
N PHE A 65 -3.69 -10.74 11.35
CA PHE A 65 -2.47 -9.93 11.14
C PHE A 65 -1.48 -10.61 10.18
N GLY A 66 -1.12 -11.86 10.45
CA GLY A 66 -0.20 -12.61 9.59
C GLY A 66 -0.73 -12.81 8.17
N ARG A 67 -2.04 -13.12 8.03
CA ARG A 67 -2.68 -13.26 6.71
C ARG A 67 -2.65 -11.97 5.89
N LEU A 68 -2.86 -10.82 6.55
CA LEU A 68 -2.77 -9.50 5.94
C LEU A 68 -1.34 -9.20 5.47
N LEU A 69 -0.33 -9.40 6.32
CA LEU A 69 1.08 -9.19 5.95
C LEU A 69 1.52 -10.09 4.78
N LEU A 70 1.06 -11.34 4.74
CA LEU A 70 1.35 -12.26 3.64
C LEU A 70 0.74 -11.84 2.29
N ARG A 71 -0.11 -10.81 2.24
CA ARG A 71 -0.55 -10.22 0.97
C ARG A 71 0.51 -9.29 0.36
N LEU A 72 1.34 -8.65 1.19
CA LEU A 72 2.31 -7.65 0.72
C LEU A 72 3.32 -8.22 -0.29
N PRO A 73 3.95 -9.39 -0.09
CA PRO A 73 4.86 -9.94 -1.10
C PRO A 73 4.17 -10.24 -2.43
N ALA A 74 2.93 -10.76 -2.37
CA ALA A 74 2.17 -11.08 -3.56
C ALA A 74 1.74 -9.84 -4.35
N LEU A 75 1.48 -8.71 -3.67
CA LEU A 75 1.24 -7.42 -4.30
C LEU A 75 2.51 -6.85 -4.94
N ARG A 76 3.67 -6.96 -4.27
CA ARG A 76 4.96 -6.52 -4.83
C ARG A 76 5.38 -7.30 -6.08
N ALA A 77 4.91 -8.54 -6.21
CA ALA A 77 5.17 -9.37 -7.39
C ALA A 77 4.37 -8.95 -8.64
N VAL A 78 3.41 -8.01 -8.53
CA VAL A 78 2.66 -7.51 -9.69
C VAL A 78 3.57 -6.59 -10.53
N PRO A 79 3.82 -6.91 -11.80
CA PRO A 79 4.73 -6.12 -12.62
C PRO A 79 4.20 -4.70 -12.89
N ALA A 80 5.02 -3.67 -12.67
CA ALA A 80 4.65 -2.27 -12.90
C ALA A 80 4.30 -1.98 -14.37
N ASN A 81 4.97 -2.65 -15.31
CA ASN A 81 4.67 -2.56 -16.74
C ASN A 81 3.26 -3.09 -17.07
N LEU A 82 2.81 -4.15 -16.41
CA LEU A 82 1.46 -4.69 -16.56
C LEU A 82 0.42 -3.69 -16.06
N ILE A 83 0.65 -3.09 -14.89
CA ILE A 83 -0.23 -2.03 -14.34
C ILE A 83 -0.31 -0.85 -15.33
N SER A 84 0.84 -0.42 -15.85
CA SER A 84 0.93 0.66 -16.85
C SER A 84 0.13 0.33 -18.11
N GLN A 85 0.26 -0.90 -18.60
CA GLN A 85 -0.44 -1.34 -19.80
C GLN A 85 -1.95 -1.39 -19.64
N LEU A 86 -2.42 -1.88 -18.49
CA LEU A 86 -3.85 -2.04 -18.23
C LEU A 86 -4.56 -0.71 -17.95
N PHE A 87 -3.94 0.20 -17.21
CA PHE A 87 -4.63 1.36 -16.65
C PHE A 87 -4.14 2.71 -17.18
N PHE A 88 -2.85 2.84 -17.55
CA PHE A 88 -2.22 4.13 -17.79
C PHE A 88 -1.82 4.38 -19.25
N MET A 89 -1.70 3.35 -20.09
CA MET A 89 -1.36 3.49 -21.52
C MET A 89 -2.25 4.49 -22.26
N ARG A 90 -3.56 4.44 -22.03
CA ARG A 90 -4.53 5.33 -22.71
C ARG A 90 -4.50 6.77 -22.18
N LEU A 91 -4.03 6.97 -20.95
CA LEU A 91 -4.03 8.27 -20.28
C LEU A 91 -2.71 9.02 -20.50
N VAL A 92 -1.58 8.29 -20.47
CA VAL A 92 -0.24 8.88 -20.40
C VAL A 92 0.70 8.39 -21.52
N GLY A 93 0.22 7.49 -22.38
CA GLY A 93 1.02 6.94 -23.46
C GLY A 93 2.22 6.17 -22.92
N LYS A 94 3.40 6.37 -23.54
CA LYS A 94 4.64 5.66 -23.19
C LYS A 94 5.42 6.26 -22.02
N THR A 95 4.91 7.33 -21.41
CA THR A 95 5.56 7.97 -20.26
C THR A 95 5.51 7.02 -19.06
N PRO A 96 6.65 6.66 -18.44
CA PRO A 96 6.67 5.83 -17.24
C PRO A 96 5.87 6.47 -16.11
N ILE A 97 5.10 5.66 -15.37
CA ILE A 97 4.27 6.15 -14.25
C ILE A 97 5.15 6.80 -13.18
N GLU A 98 6.37 6.31 -13.00
CA GLU A 98 7.35 6.80 -12.03
C GLU A 98 7.72 8.28 -12.29
N THR A 99 7.78 8.69 -13.56
CA THR A 99 8.00 10.09 -13.93
C THR A 99 6.82 10.96 -13.50
N LEU A 100 5.59 10.47 -13.72
CA LEU A 100 4.40 11.20 -13.30
C LEU A 100 4.28 11.30 -11.79
N ILE A 101 4.60 10.23 -11.04
CA ILE A 101 4.57 10.26 -9.58
C ILE A 101 5.56 11.32 -9.08
N ARG A 102 6.74 11.41 -9.68
CA ARG A 102 7.71 12.47 -9.36
C ARG A 102 7.12 13.86 -9.63
N ASP A 103 6.53 14.06 -10.81
CA ASP A 103 5.93 15.35 -11.16
C ASP A 103 4.76 15.71 -10.24
N MET A 104 3.92 14.73 -9.86
CA MET A 104 2.82 14.89 -8.91
C MET A 104 3.33 15.31 -7.52
N GLN A 105 4.40 14.68 -7.01
CA GLN A 105 5.03 15.06 -5.75
C GLN A 105 5.58 16.50 -5.78
N LEU A 106 6.15 16.91 -6.92
CA LEU A 106 6.70 18.25 -7.11
C LEU A 106 5.62 19.32 -7.36
N SER A 107 4.46 18.92 -7.90
CA SER A 107 3.35 19.84 -8.21
C SER A 107 2.67 20.45 -6.98
N GLY A 108 3.00 19.99 -5.77
CA GLY A 108 2.46 20.52 -4.52
C GLY A 108 0.95 20.34 -4.34
N SER A 109 0.29 19.63 -5.24
CA SER A 109 -1.14 19.34 -5.15
C SER A 109 -1.37 18.30 -4.06
N SER A 110 -2.26 18.59 -3.10
CA SER A 110 -2.69 17.57 -2.14
C SER A 110 -3.36 16.43 -2.90
N ILE A 111 -2.75 15.24 -2.87
CA ILE A 111 -3.39 14.03 -3.41
C ILE A 111 -4.58 13.72 -2.52
N SER A 112 -5.76 14.21 -2.93
CA SER A 112 -7.03 13.80 -2.37
C SER A 112 -7.42 12.46 -2.99
N TRP A 113 -7.11 11.37 -2.28
CA TRP A 113 -7.60 10.07 -2.69
C TRP A 113 -9.14 10.07 -2.70
N PRO A 114 -9.80 9.57 -3.76
CA PRO A 114 -11.27 9.54 -3.84
C PRO A 114 -11.93 8.63 -2.80
N TYR A 115 -11.14 7.96 -1.96
CA TYR A 115 -11.58 7.09 -0.88
C TYR A 115 -11.58 7.75 0.50
N ALA A 116 -11.52 9.09 0.58
CA ALA A 116 -11.94 9.76 1.81
C ALA A 116 -13.37 9.26 2.12
N PRO A 117 -13.60 8.55 3.24
CA PRO A 117 -14.95 8.25 3.65
C PRO A 117 -15.65 9.60 3.82
N GLY A 118 -16.82 9.74 3.19
CA GLY A 118 -17.58 10.98 3.23
C GLY A 118 -17.83 11.43 4.67
N GLN A 119 -17.64 12.73 4.89
CA GLN A 119 -18.11 13.59 5.99
C GLN A 119 -17.85 13.14 7.43
#